data_AF-A0A2S2R385-F1
#
_entry.id   AF-A0A2S2R385-F1
#
_cell.length_a   1.000
_cell.length_b   1.000
_cell.length_c   1.000
_cell.angle_alpha   90.00
_cell.angle_beta   90.00
_cell.angle_gamma   90.00
#
_symmetry.space_group_name_H-M   'P 1'
#
loop_
_entity.id
_entity.type
_entity.pdbx_description
1 polymer ?
#
loop_
_entity_poly.entity_id
_entity_poly.type
_entity_poly.pdbx_seq_one_letter_code
_entity_poly.pdbx_strand_id
1 'polypeptide(L)'
;MYWNGPLFLRLPEEQWPMSQFSPLTLDQLPEHSSKVITTLTINVKSPPFEVFNRFSSLNKMQRVLSFVFRFLDRLRRLPICSGPVTFMERDTMLSVVIRQTQLYYFSELFKILETRSTVTPPSMAQLAPHVDNKGVIRVG
;
A
#
# COMPACT_ATOMS: atom_id res chain seq x y z
N MET A 1 -35.29 8.83 41.81
CA MET A 1 -36.12 10.04 41.62
C MET A 1 -35.24 11.25 41.31
N TYR A 2 -34.71 11.37 40.10
CA TYR A 2 -33.97 12.56 39.61
C TYR A 2 -34.75 13.35 38.55
N TRP A 3 -35.95 12.88 38.19
CA TRP A 3 -36.80 13.43 37.14
C TRP A 3 -37.50 14.73 37.49
N ASN A 4 -37.52 15.10 38.77
CA ASN A 4 -38.31 16.21 39.27
C ASN A 4 -37.59 17.57 39.20
N GLY A 5 -36.31 17.58 38.79
CA GLY A 5 -35.47 18.75 38.75
C GLY A 5 -35.22 19.37 40.14
N PRO A 6 -34.39 20.41 40.21
CA PRO A 6 -34.24 21.20 41.43
C PRO A 6 -35.58 21.85 41.83
N LEU A 7 -35.88 21.87 43.12
CA LEU A 7 -37.14 22.44 43.64
C LEU A 7 -37.34 23.90 43.25
N PHE A 8 -36.26 24.68 43.14
CA PHE A 8 -36.33 26.10 42.83
C PHE A 8 -36.89 26.38 41.42
N LEU A 9 -36.75 25.45 40.46
CA LEU A 9 -37.33 25.61 39.11
C LEU A 9 -38.87 25.58 39.11
N ARG A 10 -39.47 25.12 40.21
CA ARG A 10 -40.94 25.10 40.39
C ARG A 10 -41.46 26.35 41.07
N LEU A 11 -40.58 27.22 41.57
CA LEU A 11 -40.94 28.46 42.23
C LEU A 11 -40.95 29.61 41.21
N PRO A 12 -41.68 30.71 41.50
CA PRO A 12 -41.59 31.95 40.73
C PRO A 12 -40.15 32.43 40.60
N GLU A 13 -39.83 33.10 39.47
CA GLU A 13 -38.47 33.50 39.11
C GLU A 13 -37.82 34.41 40.17
N GLU A 14 -38.63 35.18 40.91
CA GLU A 14 -38.11 36.05 41.98
C GLU A 14 -37.49 35.27 43.16
N GLN A 15 -37.82 33.98 43.28
CA GLN A 15 -37.32 33.09 44.32
C GLN A 15 -36.20 32.17 43.84
N TRP A 16 -35.75 32.34 42.59
CA TRP A 16 -34.64 31.57 42.08
C TRP A 16 -33.34 31.98 42.79
N PRO A 17 -32.41 31.03 43.03
CA PRO A 17 -31.12 31.38 43.59
C PRO A 17 -30.43 32.36 42.65
N MET A 18 -30.08 33.55 43.17
CA MET A 18 -29.31 34.52 42.40
C MET A 18 -28.02 33.86 41.93
N SER A 19 -27.78 33.91 40.63
CA SER A 19 -26.64 33.22 40.04
C SER A 19 -25.34 33.86 40.54
N GLN A 20 -24.62 33.12 41.39
CA GLN A 20 -23.27 33.47 41.79
C GLN A 20 -22.31 33.06 40.67
N PHE A 21 -22.36 33.78 39.55
CA PHE A 21 -21.36 33.65 38.50
C PHE A 21 -20.06 34.28 39.02
N SER A 22 -19.13 33.44 39.46
CA SER A 22 -17.73 33.83 39.56
C SER A 22 -17.09 33.61 38.19
N PRO A 23 -16.52 34.65 37.55
CA PRO A 23 -15.74 34.45 36.33
C PRO A 23 -14.57 33.52 36.65
N LEU A 24 -14.50 32.38 35.96
CA LEU A 24 -13.34 31.50 36.03
C LEU A 24 -12.13 32.27 35.48
N THR A 25 -11.06 32.36 36.26
CA THR A 25 -9.78 32.88 35.78
C THR A 25 -9.16 31.88 34.79
N LEU A 26 -8.35 32.37 33.85
CA LEU A 26 -7.71 31.54 32.81
C LEU A 26 -6.98 30.30 33.38
N ASP A 27 -6.44 30.40 34.59
CA ASP A 27 -5.75 29.30 35.30
C ASP A 27 -6.68 28.14 35.74
N GLN A 28 -7.99 28.34 35.69
CA GLN A 28 -9.00 27.33 36.08
C GLN A 28 -9.65 26.63 34.88
N LEU A 29 -9.28 27.00 33.64
CA LEU A 29 -9.75 26.25 32.46
C LEU A 29 -8.97 24.93 32.34
N PRO A 30 -9.64 23.78 32.19
CA PRO A 30 -8.95 22.56 31.80
C PRO A 30 -8.27 22.79 30.46
N GLU A 31 -6.95 22.59 30.45
CA GLU A 31 -6.06 22.80 29.31
C GLU A 31 -6.65 22.16 28.04
N HIS A 32 -7.20 23.00 27.15
CA HIS A 32 -7.68 22.54 25.85
C HIS A 32 -6.46 22.25 24.98
N SER A 33 -5.86 21.08 25.18
CA SER A 33 -4.86 20.54 24.26
C SER A 33 -5.51 20.52 22.88
N SER A 34 -5.02 21.39 22.00
CA SER A 34 -5.38 21.37 20.59
C SER A 34 -5.10 19.96 20.10
N LYS A 35 -6.15 19.21 19.77
CA LYS A 35 -6.02 17.90 19.14
C LYS A 35 -5.33 18.14 17.80
N VAL A 36 -4.01 18.04 17.77
CA VAL A 36 -3.24 18.02 16.53
C VAL A 36 -3.66 16.77 15.80
N ILE A 37 -4.57 16.91 14.84
CA ILE A 37 -4.97 15.84 13.94
C ILE A 37 -3.74 15.55 13.08
N THR A 38 -2.94 14.58 13.51
CA THR A 38 -1.81 14.08 12.74
C THR A 38 -2.36 13.12 11.69
N THR A 39 -2.51 13.59 10.46
CA THR A 39 -2.89 12.73 9.33
C THR A 39 -1.62 12.09 8.72
N LEU A 40 -1.53 10.77 8.81
CA LEU A 40 -0.54 10.00 8.06
C LEU A 40 -0.93 9.99 6.58
N THR A 41 -0.16 10.67 5.74
CA THR A 41 -0.36 10.65 4.29
C THR A 41 0.50 9.54 3.71
N ILE A 42 -0.12 8.48 3.20
CA ILE A 42 0.59 7.41 2.51
C ILE A 42 0.76 7.82 1.05
N ASN A 43 1.99 8.10 0.64
CA ASN A 43 2.31 8.30 -0.78
C ASN A 43 2.37 6.92 -1.47
N VAL A 44 1.20 6.40 -1.84
CA VAL A 44 1.11 5.20 -2.68
C VAL A 44 1.54 5.62 -4.08
N LYS A 45 2.81 5.36 -4.41
CA LYS A 45 3.23 5.33 -5.82
C LYS A 45 2.29 4.37 -6.53
N SER A 46 1.61 4.83 -7.58
CA SER A 46 0.85 3.91 -8.42
C SER A 46 1.83 2.86 -8.94
N PRO A 47 1.52 1.56 -8.81
CA PRO A 47 2.40 0.56 -9.37
C PRO A 47 2.51 0.82 -10.87
N PRO A 48 3.73 0.87 -11.44
CA PRO A 48 3.94 1.16 -12.86
C PRO A 48 3.28 0.10 -13.77
N PHE A 49 2.80 -1.00 -13.19
CA PHE A 49 2.18 -2.12 -13.89
C PHE A 49 0.69 -2.30 -13.56
N GLU A 50 -0.10 -1.23 -13.69
CA GLU A 50 -1.58 -1.34 -13.64
C GLU A 50 -2.11 -2.46 -14.55
N VAL A 51 -1.42 -2.74 -15.66
CA VAL A 51 -1.82 -3.77 -16.62
C VAL A 51 -1.93 -5.15 -15.98
N PHE A 52 -1.09 -5.50 -14.99
CA PHE A 52 -1.15 -6.82 -14.33
C PHE A 52 -2.36 -6.92 -13.40
N ASN A 53 -2.71 -5.82 -12.73
CA ASN A 53 -3.83 -5.77 -11.79
C ASN A 53 -5.21 -5.84 -12.47
N ARG A 54 -5.28 -5.69 -13.80
CA ARG A 54 -6.52 -5.81 -14.58
C ARG A 54 -6.98 -7.26 -14.78
N PHE A 55 -6.16 -8.24 -14.41
CA PHE A 55 -6.46 -9.65 -14.61
C PHE A 55 -6.85 -10.33 -13.30
N SER A 56 -8.04 -10.94 -13.27
CA SER A 56 -8.47 -11.82 -12.18
C SER A 56 -7.95 -13.26 -12.30
N SER A 57 -7.15 -13.56 -13.34
CA SER A 57 -6.59 -14.89 -13.58
C SER A 57 -5.17 -14.79 -14.12
N LEU A 58 -4.23 -15.44 -13.43
CA LEU A 58 -2.83 -15.55 -13.83
C LEU A 58 -2.70 -16.17 -15.23
N ASN A 59 -3.45 -17.24 -15.50
CA ASN A 59 -3.46 -17.91 -16.81
C ASN A 59 -3.94 -16.98 -17.92
N LYS A 60 -4.97 -16.16 -17.65
CA LYS A 60 -5.48 -15.17 -18.61
C LYS A 60 -4.41 -14.10 -18.88
N MET A 61 -3.78 -13.57 -17.83
CA MET A 61 -2.70 -12.59 -17.95
C MET A 61 -1.54 -13.12 -18.79
N GLN A 62 -1.01 -14.31 -18.48
CA GLN A 62 0.09 -14.93 -19.23
C GLN A 62 -0.25 -15.07 -20.72
N ARG A 63 -1.47 -15.52 -21.06
CA ARG A 63 -1.92 -15.66 -22.46
C ARG A 63 -1.99 -14.31 -23.16
N VAL A 64 -2.60 -13.31 -22.53
CA VAL A 64 -2.75 -11.97 -23.14
C VAL A 64 -1.38 -11.32 -23.34
N LEU A 65 -0.51 -11.36 -22.33
CA LEU A 65 0.85 -10.83 -22.45
C LEU A 65 1.65 -11.55 -23.52
N SER A 66 1.49 -12.87 -23.67
CA SER A 66 2.15 -13.63 -24.75
C SER A 66 1.75 -13.11 -26.13
N PHE A 67 0.46 -12.80 -26.35
CA PHE A 67 0.02 -12.21 -27.62
C PHE A 67 0.55 -10.79 -27.83
N VAL A 68 0.60 -9.97 -26.78
CA VAL A 68 1.21 -8.63 -26.85
C VAL A 68 2.68 -8.74 -27.24
N PHE A 69 3.44 -9.65 -26.64
CA PHE A 69 4.85 -9.86 -26.98
C PHE A 69 5.03 -10.40 -28.40
N ARG A 70 4.21 -11.35 -28.86
CA ARG A 70 4.20 -11.77 -30.28
C ARG A 70 3.96 -10.61 -31.23
N PHE A 71 3.09 -9.67 -30.87
CA PHE A 71 2.84 -8.48 -31.66
C PHE A 71 4.07 -7.56 -31.68
N LEU A 72 4.72 -7.34 -30.54
CA LEU A 72 5.97 -6.58 -30.47
C LEU A 72 7.08 -7.24 -31.30
N ASP A 73 7.20 -8.57 -31.25
CA ASP A 73 8.18 -9.33 -32.02
C ASP A 73 7.91 -9.23 -33.53
N ARG A 74 6.63 -9.21 -33.96
CA ARG A 74 6.24 -8.87 -35.34
C ARG A 74 6.75 -7.50 -35.75
N LEU A 75 6.52 -6.48 -34.93
CA LEU A 75 6.98 -5.12 -35.22
C LEU A 75 8.51 -5.05 -35.33
N ARG A 76 9.23 -5.87 -34.54
CA ARG A 76 10.69 -5.97 -34.56
C ARG A 76 11.24 -6.89 -35.66
N ARG A 77 10.38 -7.47 -36.50
CA ARG A 77 10.75 -8.45 -37.54
C ARG A 77 11.47 -9.69 -36.98
N LEU A 78 11.17 -10.07 -35.74
CA LEU A 78 11.67 -11.29 -35.12
C LEU A 78 10.81 -12.49 -35.55
N PRO A 79 11.35 -13.72 -35.48
CA PRO A 79 10.55 -14.92 -35.73
C PRO A 79 9.41 -15.02 -34.72
N ILE A 80 8.19 -15.30 -35.20
CA ILE A 80 7.01 -15.45 -34.33
C ILE A 80 6.42 -16.83 -34.51
N CYS A 81 6.01 -17.44 -33.40
CA CYS A 81 5.22 -18.66 -33.42
C CYS A 81 3.78 -18.37 -33.85
N SER A 82 3.30 -19.10 -34.86
CA SER A 82 1.88 -19.14 -35.24
C SER A 82 1.16 -20.23 -34.44
N GLY A 83 -0.13 -20.04 -34.17
CA GLY A 83 -0.96 -21.01 -33.43
C GLY A 83 -1.16 -20.68 -31.95
N PRO A 84 -1.53 -21.68 -31.11
CA PRO A 84 -1.79 -21.47 -29.69
C PRO A 84 -0.59 -20.93 -28.92
N VAL A 85 -0.83 -20.27 -27.78
CA VAL A 85 0.23 -19.83 -26.87
C VAL A 85 0.87 -21.07 -26.23
N THR A 86 2.18 -21.19 -26.37
CA THR A 86 2.96 -22.33 -25.87
C THR A 86 3.18 -22.24 -24.35
N PHE A 87 3.61 -23.35 -23.74
CA PHE A 87 4.05 -23.33 -22.36
C PHE A 87 5.26 -22.40 -22.15
N MET A 88 6.24 -22.45 -23.06
CA MET A 88 7.44 -21.62 -22.98
C MET A 88 7.14 -20.12 -23.00
N GLU A 89 6.19 -19.69 -23.83
CA GLU A 89 5.75 -18.29 -23.86
C GLU A 89 5.09 -17.88 -22.54
N ARG A 90 4.25 -18.76 -21.97
CA ARG A 90 3.63 -18.49 -20.67
C ARG A 90 4.68 -18.41 -19.55
N ASP A 91 5.65 -19.32 -19.52
CA ASP A 91 6.75 -19.30 -18.54
C ASP A 91 7.61 -18.04 -18.68
N THR A 92 7.90 -17.63 -19.92
CA THR A 92 8.62 -16.40 -20.21
C THR A 92 7.84 -15.19 -19.72
N MET A 93 6.54 -15.10 -20.02
CA MET A 93 5.69 -14.01 -19.54
C MET A 93 5.55 -13.99 -18.03
N LEU A 94 5.46 -15.16 -17.39
CA LEU A 94 5.47 -15.26 -15.93
C LEU A 94 6.78 -14.70 -15.35
N SER A 95 7.91 -15.08 -15.93
CA SER A 95 9.23 -14.58 -15.50
C SER A 95 9.34 -13.06 -15.65
N VAL A 96 8.84 -12.50 -16.75
CA VAL A 96 8.77 -11.04 -16.97
C VAL A 96 7.92 -10.37 -15.90
N VAL A 97 6.71 -10.89 -15.63
CA VAL A 97 5.81 -10.31 -14.62
C VAL A 97 6.42 -10.36 -13.22
N ILE A 98 7.01 -11.49 -12.84
CA ILE A 98 7.70 -11.65 -11.55
C ILE A 98 8.82 -10.62 -11.44
N ARG A 99 9.70 -10.54 -12.45
CA ARG A 99 10.81 -9.60 -12.46
C ARG A 99 10.33 -8.15 -12.32
N GLN A 100 9.31 -7.76 -13.07
CA GLN A 100 8.77 -6.39 -13.00
C GLN A 100 8.13 -6.08 -11.64
N THR A 101 7.42 -7.05 -11.07
CA THR A 101 6.87 -6.95 -9.71
C THR A 101 7.99 -6.78 -8.68
N GLN A 102 9.05 -7.58 -8.79
CA GLN A 102 10.19 -7.50 -7.87
C GLN A 102 10.98 -6.20 -8.06
N LEU A 103 11.17 -5.70 -9.28
CA LEU A 103 11.83 -4.42 -9.51
C LEU A 103 11.07 -3.26 -8.86
N TYR A 104 9.75 -3.37 -8.74
CA TYR A 104 8.96 -2.38 -8.05
C TYR A 104 9.04 -2.52 -6.53
N TYR A 105 8.68 -3.69 -5.98
CA TYR A 105 8.56 -3.89 -4.54
C TYR A 105 9.89 -4.13 -3.82
N PHE A 106 10.89 -4.67 -4.52
CA PHE A 106 12.22 -5.04 -4.00
C PHE A 106 13.33 -4.26 -4.71
N SER A 107 13.04 -3.04 -5.19
CA SER A 107 14.02 -2.18 -5.86
C SER A 107 15.31 -1.97 -5.05
N GLU A 108 15.19 -1.79 -3.74
CA GLU A 108 16.33 -1.65 -2.84
C GLU A 108 17.14 -2.95 -2.72
N LEU A 109 16.47 -4.09 -2.59
CA LEU A 109 17.13 -5.38 -2.55
C LEU A 109 17.91 -5.67 -3.84
N PHE A 110 17.37 -5.29 -5.01
CA PHE A 110 18.12 -5.36 -6.27
C PHE A 110 19.44 -4.58 -6.21
N LYS A 111 19.41 -3.34 -5.71
CA LYS A 111 20.63 -2.51 -5.56
C LYS A 111 21.63 -3.12 -4.59
N ILE A 112 21.15 -3.67 -3.48
CA ILE A 112 22.00 -4.34 -2.49
C ILE A 112 22.69 -5.57 -3.10
N LEU A 113 21.94 -6.39 -3.84
CA LEU A 113 22.47 -7.59 -4.50
C LEU A 113 23.45 -7.24 -5.62
N GLU A 114 23.20 -6.18 -6.39
CA GLU A 114 24.09 -5.70 -7.44
C GLU A 114 25.41 -5.13 -6.89
N THR A 115 25.33 -4.36 -5.80
CA THR A 115 26.51 -3.77 -5.12
C THR A 115 27.24 -4.75 -4.20
N ARG A 116 26.74 -5.98 -4.04
CA ARG A 116 27.25 -6.99 -3.08
C ARG A 116 27.33 -6.48 -1.65
N SER A 117 26.38 -5.62 -1.27
CA SER A 117 26.27 -5.08 0.09
C SER A 117 25.56 -6.08 1.01
N THR A 118 25.66 -5.85 2.32
CA THR A 118 24.97 -6.69 3.32
C THR A 118 23.46 -6.55 3.21
N VAL A 119 22.77 -7.67 2.99
CA VAL A 119 21.31 -7.72 2.96
C VAL A 119 20.75 -7.47 4.36
N THR A 120 19.84 -6.49 4.46
CA THR A 120 19.13 -6.13 5.69
C THR A 120 17.64 -6.05 5.35
N PRO A 121 16.71 -6.51 6.21
CA PRO A 121 16.88 -7.07 7.55
C PRO A 121 17.47 -8.51 7.58
N PRO A 122 17.93 -8.99 8.76
CA PRO A 122 18.42 -10.36 8.93
C PRO A 122 17.42 -11.43 8.47
N SER A 123 16.12 -11.19 8.61
CA SER A 123 15.07 -12.09 8.13
C SER A 123 15.08 -12.27 6.60
N MET A 124 15.53 -11.26 5.85
CA MET A 124 15.74 -11.36 4.40
C MET A 124 17.10 -11.96 4.07
N ALA A 125 18.15 -11.63 4.84
CA ALA A 125 19.48 -12.19 4.64
C ALA A 125 19.52 -13.72 4.82
N GLN A 126 18.78 -14.25 5.79
CA GLN A 126 18.68 -15.69 6.06
C GLN A 126 18.07 -16.48 4.90
N LEU A 127 17.30 -15.82 4.02
CA LEU A 127 16.75 -16.45 2.82
C LEU A 127 17.79 -16.58 1.69
N ALA A 128 19.03 -16.11 1.89
CA ALA A 128 20.09 -16.12 0.88
C ALA A 128 19.63 -15.59 -0.49
N PRO A 129 19.07 -14.36 -0.56
CA PRO A 129 18.51 -13.85 -1.80
C PRO A 129 19.62 -13.65 -2.84
N HIS A 130 19.35 -14.06 -4.07
CA HIS A 130 20.26 -13.91 -5.19
C HIS A 130 19.49 -13.68 -6.49
N VAL A 131 20.12 -13.05 -7.48
CA VAL A 131 19.50 -12.82 -8.80
C VAL A 131 19.84 -13.99 -9.71
N ASP A 132 18.82 -14.65 -10.26
CA ASP A 132 18.99 -15.76 -11.22
C ASP A 132 19.34 -15.27 -12.63
N ASN A 133 19.56 -16.22 -13.55
CA ASN A 133 19.87 -15.95 -14.95
C ASN A 133 18.74 -15.27 -15.74
N LYS A 134 17.50 -15.27 -15.23
CA LYS A 134 16.35 -14.56 -15.79
C LYS A 134 16.19 -13.15 -15.18
N GLY A 135 17.09 -12.75 -14.29
CA GLY A 135 17.05 -11.46 -13.60
C GLY A 135 15.97 -11.39 -12.52
N VAL A 136 15.56 -12.54 -11.98
CA VAL A 136 14.56 -12.68 -10.92
C VAL A 136 15.28 -12.95 -9.60
N ILE A 137 14.85 -12.28 -8.54
CA ILE A 137 15.32 -12.58 -7.18
C ILE A 137 14.75 -13.93 -6.75
N ARG A 138 15.65 -14.86 -6.41
CA ARG A 138 15.39 -16.16 -5.81
C ARG A 138 15.95 -16.18 -4.38
N VAL A 139 15.55 -17.20 -3.63
CA VAL A 139 15.99 -17.47 -2.25
C VAL A 139 16.35 -18.95 -2.14
N GLY A 140 17.30 -19.28 -1.27
CA GLY A 140 17.82 -20.64 -1.07
C GLY A 140 19.20 -20.88 -1.65
#